data_AF-A0ABD5Q505-F1
#
_entry.id   AF-A0ABD5Q505-F1
#
_cell.length_a   1.000
_cell.length_b   1.000
_cell.length_c   1.000
_cell.angle_alpha   90.00
_cell.angle_beta   90.00
_cell.angle_gamma   90.00
#
_symmetry.space_group_name_H-M   'P 1'
#
loop_
_entity.id
_entity.type
_entity.pdbx_description
1 polymer ?
#
loop_
_entity_poly.entity_id
_entity_poly.type
_entity_poly.pdbx_seq_one_letter_code
_entity_poly.pdbx_strand_id
1 'polypeptide(L)'
;MDTVEDLHRFDRSLIDVAEVKRVNGHEITAETVRTHGPGGKVGKWVYLGKAEVRWVTADGQRVPVIRPEGVDPSTPPAHVASAINQTARLRGLPETPDTLTVWYDDQIEGRAVGTGGYDTIRLQANATNETVRHEYVHIAQIVEGTNSTTWFIEGSAEYLAHLAAMQQTRADFDAYYDRISLASANATHTLTATDGEHYTVGEQVVAALDLRIRESTSGNASVIDVIRYLNQHEKRLAPGDVYTAVKKIAGPSDARWLQHVVEDGVVPAIPERSKVQSTLIRSRPGADFDQDGLSSSEEISNGTDSFSKDTDDDGLSDEAEVTGDLDPTASDTDGDGANDDLDSHPAQSTLSGTVKSAGVLIATVSIFSIYVTVIVVILRLIDRVLGIVPDRIVSISLKRITMVTVAVVLLGCIVYAVGIFLA
;
A
#
# COMPACT_ATOMS: atom_id res chain seq x y z
N MET A 1 24.26 -20.95 13.02
CA MET A 1 25.61 -21.47 12.72
C MET A 1 25.56 -22.98 12.89
N ASP A 2 25.40 -23.70 11.79
CA ASP A 2 25.54 -25.17 11.81
C ASP A 2 27.03 -25.49 11.65
N THR A 3 27.56 -26.31 12.54
CA THR A 3 29.01 -26.58 12.69
C THR A 3 29.47 -27.70 11.75
N VAL A 4 30.80 -27.85 11.63
CA VAL A 4 31.51 -28.92 10.92
C VAL A 4 31.04 -30.35 11.28
N GLU A 5 30.29 -30.52 12.38
CA GLU A 5 29.71 -31.82 12.76
C GLU A 5 28.68 -32.36 11.76
N ASP A 6 27.96 -31.52 11.01
CA ASP A 6 26.97 -32.02 10.04
C ASP A 6 27.62 -32.66 8.80
N LEU A 7 28.87 -32.31 8.47
CA LEU A 7 29.67 -33.01 7.45
C LEU A 7 29.95 -34.48 7.80
N HIS A 8 29.83 -34.89 9.07
CA HIS A 8 30.03 -36.29 9.48
C HIS A 8 28.82 -37.20 9.21
N ARG A 9 27.63 -36.65 8.90
CA ARG A 9 26.44 -37.43 8.50
C ARG A 9 26.39 -37.76 7.00
N PHE A 10 27.37 -37.30 6.22
CA PHE A 10 27.44 -37.54 4.79
C PHE A 10 28.17 -38.84 4.46
N ASP A 11 27.69 -39.55 3.45
CA ASP A 11 28.48 -40.58 2.79
C ASP A 11 29.65 -39.92 2.07
N ARG A 12 30.82 -39.93 2.73
CA ARG A 12 32.06 -39.34 2.22
C ARG A 12 32.55 -39.96 0.91
N SER A 13 31.95 -41.05 0.43
CA SER A 13 32.27 -41.63 -0.89
C SER A 13 31.73 -40.82 -2.07
N LEU A 14 30.78 -39.89 -1.85
CA LEU A 14 30.12 -39.13 -2.92
C LEU A 14 30.66 -37.71 -3.13
N ILE A 15 31.54 -37.23 -2.25
CA ILE A 15 32.17 -35.90 -2.34
C ILE A 15 33.68 -36.03 -2.20
N ASP A 16 34.44 -35.65 -3.23
CA ASP A 16 35.87 -35.35 -3.04
C ASP A 16 36.00 -33.92 -2.51
N VAL A 17 36.42 -33.77 -1.25
CA VAL A 17 36.86 -32.50 -0.67
C VAL A 17 38.37 -32.38 -0.88
N ALA A 18 38.83 -31.51 -1.79
CA ALA A 18 40.26 -31.39 -2.05
C ALA A 18 40.95 -30.38 -1.11
N GLU A 19 41.97 -30.88 -0.41
CA GLU A 19 43.18 -30.25 0.17
C GLU A 19 43.12 -28.90 0.93
N VAL A 20 43.60 -28.96 2.18
CA VAL A 20 44.07 -27.78 2.95
C VAL A 20 45.33 -27.23 2.28
N LYS A 21 45.31 -25.97 1.83
CA LYS A 21 46.49 -25.30 1.30
C LYS A 21 47.08 -24.36 2.35
N ARG A 22 48.37 -24.48 2.60
CA ARG A 22 49.12 -23.46 3.36
C ARG A 22 49.62 -22.38 2.40
N VAL A 23 49.18 -21.15 2.60
CA VAL A 23 49.70 -19.97 1.88
C VAL A 23 50.27 -19.03 2.93
N ASN A 24 51.55 -18.66 2.79
CA ASN A 24 52.26 -17.75 3.69
C ASN A 24 52.20 -18.14 5.19
N GLY A 25 52.24 -19.43 5.50
CA GLY A 25 52.22 -19.91 6.90
C GLY A 25 50.84 -19.93 7.56
N HIS A 26 49.79 -19.48 6.86
CA HIS A 26 48.40 -19.62 7.29
C HIS A 26 47.77 -20.83 6.59
N GLU A 27 47.06 -21.66 7.36
CA GLU A 27 46.17 -22.66 6.78
C GLU A 27 44.98 -21.94 6.16
N ILE A 28 44.84 -22.09 4.85
CA ILE A 28 43.66 -21.67 4.11
C ILE A 28 42.94 -22.96 3.71
N THR A 29 41.77 -23.19 4.28
CA THR A 29 40.88 -24.27 3.86
C THR A 29 40.27 -23.86 2.53
N ALA A 30 40.80 -24.39 1.42
CA ALA A 30 40.23 -24.20 0.10
C ALA A 30 39.39 -25.43 -0.25
N GLU A 31 38.09 -25.40 0.05
CA GLU A 31 37.22 -26.53 -0.24
C GLU A 31 36.89 -26.60 -1.74
N THR A 32 37.50 -27.57 -2.43
CA THR A 32 37.01 -28.01 -3.75
C THR A 32 36.06 -29.16 -3.54
N VAL A 33 34.80 -29.01 -3.96
CA VAL A 33 33.77 -30.04 -3.84
C VAL A 33 33.57 -30.65 -5.22
N ARG A 34 33.76 -31.97 -5.36
CA ARG A 34 33.36 -32.72 -6.56
C ARG A 34 32.32 -33.76 -6.18
N THR A 35 31.15 -33.72 -6.81
CA THR A 35 30.06 -34.66 -6.55
C THR A 35 30.14 -35.84 -7.52
N HIS A 36 30.17 -37.06 -7.00
CA HIS A 36 30.06 -38.29 -7.80
C HIS A 36 28.57 -38.63 -8.01
N GLY A 37 27.89 -37.87 -8.88
CA GLY A 37 26.46 -38.03 -9.18
C GLY A 37 25.76 -36.72 -9.55
N PRO A 38 24.43 -36.72 -9.81
CA PRO A 38 23.64 -35.50 -9.99
C PRO A 38 23.75 -34.63 -8.74
N GLY A 39 24.05 -33.35 -8.91
CA GLY A 39 24.32 -32.43 -7.81
C GLY A 39 25.17 -31.25 -8.27
N GLY A 40 25.47 -30.32 -7.38
CA GLY A 40 26.28 -29.15 -7.71
C GLY A 40 26.52 -28.23 -6.52
N LYS A 41 27.45 -27.28 -6.71
CA LYS A 41 27.74 -26.19 -5.77
C LYS A 41 27.07 -24.91 -6.25
N VAL A 42 26.32 -24.24 -5.39
CA VAL A 42 25.83 -22.87 -5.60
C VAL A 42 26.14 -22.03 -4.37
N GLY A 43 26.94 -20.97 -4.54
CA GLY A 43 27.45 -20.18 -3.42
C GLY A 43 28.26 -21.03 -2.43
N LYS A 44 27.91 -20.95 -1.15
CA LYS A 44 28.49 -21.75 -0.06
C LYS A 44 27.79 -23.10 0.15
N TRP A 45 26.81 -23.43 -0.69
CA TRP A 45 26.00 -24.64 -0.59
C TRP A 45 26.39 -25.67 -1.62
N VAL A 46 26.33 -26.92 -1.19
CA VAL A 46 26.50 -28.13 -1.99
C VAL A 46 25.23 -28.94 -1.88
N TYR A 47 24.68 -29.36 -3.01
CA TYR A 47 23.55 -30.29 -3.05
C TYR A 47 23.91 -31.58 -3.78
N LEU A 48 23.50 -32.69 -3.20
CA LEU A 48 23.60 -34.03 -3.72
C LEU A 48 22.20 -34.48 -4.15
N GLY A 49 21.96 -34.59 -5.45
CA GLY A 49 20.66 -34.96 -6.01
C GLY A 49 20.34 -34.16 -7.27
N LYS A 50 19.26 -34.54 -7.95
CA LYS A 50 18.75 -33.73 -9.06
C LYS A 50 18.04 -32.51 -8.49
N ALA A 51 18.40 -31.34 -8.99
CA ALA A 51 17.71 -30.09 -8.73
C ALA A 51 17.53 -29.34 -10.05
N GLU A 52 16.43 -28.62 -10.15
CA GLU A 52 16.20 -27.66 -11.21
C GLU A 52 16.65 -26.28 -10.75
N VAL A 53 17.43 -25.60 -11.58
CA VAL A 53 17.83 -24.21 -11.33
C VAL A 53 17.04 -23.32 -12.27
N ARG A 54 16.20 -22.46 -11.71
CA ARG A 54 15.50 -21.39 -12.43
C ARG A 54 16.16 -20.07 -12.11
N TRP A 55 16.62 -19.38 -13.14
CA TRP A 55 17.19 -18.04 -12.98
C TRP A 55 16.08 -17.01 -13.07
N VAL A 56 16.03 -16.13 -12.08
CA VAL A 56 15.11 -14.99 -12.06
C VAL A 56 15.90 -13.69 -11.97
N THR A 57 15.28 -12.57 -12.34
CA THR A 57 15.86 -11.25 -12.15
C THR A 57 15.18 -10.60 -10.96
N ALA A 58 15.94 -10.35 -9.90
CA ALA A 58 15.44 -9.77 -8.67
C ALA A 58 16.51 -8.85 -8.07
N ASP A 59 16.12 -7.69 -7.55
CA ASP A 59 17.02 -6.65 -7.04
C ASP A 59 18.17 -6.31 -8.01
N GLY A 60 17.85 -6.20 -9.30
CA GLY A 60 18.81 -5.90 -10.36
C GLY A 60 19.83 -7.02 -10.67
N GLN A 61 19.81 -8.14 -9.94
CA GLN A 61 20.73 -9.26 -10.13
C GLN A 61 20.04 -10.54 -10.65
N ARG A 62 20.85 -11.45 -11.22
CA ARG A 62 20.39 -12.77 -11.64
C ARG A 62 20.49 -13.74 -10.48
N VAL A 63 19.35 -14.09 -9.90
CA VAL A 63 19.25 -14.96 -8.71
C VAL A 63 18.92 -16.39 -9.16
N PRO A 64 19.74 -17.40 -8.80
CA PRO A 64 19.37 -18.79 -8.97
C PRO A 64 18.36 -19.20 -7.88
N VAL A 65 17.19 -19.64 -8.32
CA VAL A 65 16.19 -20.30 -7.49
C VAL A 65 16.32 -21.80 -7.70
N ILE A 66 16.74 -22.51 -6.66
CA ILE A 66 17.10 -23.91 -6.75
C ILE A 66 15.99 -24.73 -6.11
N ARG A 67 15.37 -25.58 -6.93
CA ARG A 67 14.28 -26.45 -6.53
C ARG A 67 14.73 -27.90 -6.66
N PRO A 68 14.86 -28.63 -5.54
CA PRO A 68 15.11 -30.06 -5.60
C PRO A 68 14.02 -30.83 -6.37
N GLU A 69 14.40 -31.93 -7.03
CA GLU A 69 13.45 -32.80 -7.74
C GLU A 69 12.39 -33.33 -6.76
N GLY A 70 11.11 -33.19 -7.11
CA GLY A 70 9.97 -33.64 -6.30
C GLY A 70 9.40 -32.59 -5.33
N VAL A 71 10.04 -31.43 -5.18
CA VAL A 71 9.48 -30.30 -4.41
C VAL A 71 8.50 -29.53 -5.29
N ASP A 72 7.28 -29.34 -4.81
CA ASP A 72 6.26 -28.49 -5.44
C ASP A 72 5.99 -27.27 -4.55
N PRO A 73 6.65 -26.12 -4.84
CA PRO A 73 6.59 -24.97 -3.95
C PRO A 73 5.31 -24.16 -4.13
N SER A 74 4.65 -23.82 -3.03
CA SER A 74 3.49 -22.90 -3.00
C SER A 74 3.81 -21.54 -3.61
N THR A 75 5.04 -21.06 -3.44
CA THR A 75 5.54 -19.84 -4.06
C THR A 75 6.49 -20.22 -5.20
N PRO A 76 6.11 -20.11 -6.49
CA PRO A 76 6.99 -20.43 -7.61
C PRO A 76 8.10 -19.37 -7.80
N PRO A 77 9.17 -19.67 -8.57
CA PRO A 77 10.32 -18.76 -8.76
C PRO A 77 9.95 -17.33 -9.22
N ALA A 78 8.93 -17.18 -10.06
CA ALA A 78 8.49 -15.84 -10.50
C ALA A 78 7.96 -14.99 -9.32
N HIS A 79 7.25 -15.62 -8.38
CA HIS A 79 6.73 -14.94 -7.19
C HIS A 79 7.85 -14.65 -6.19
N VAL A 80 8.86 -15.52 -6.08
CA VAL A 80 10.10 -15.23 -5.32
C VAL A 80 10.73 -13.94 -5.81
N ALA A 81 10.90 -13.79 -7.13
CA ALA A 81 11.47 -12.58 -7.73
C ALA A 81 10.62 -11.34 -7.44
N SER A 82 9.29 -11.46 -7.55
CA SER A 82 8.37 -10.36 -7.23
C SER A 82 8.48 -9.93 -5.76
N ALA A 83 8.50 -10.89 -4.83
CA ALA A 83 8.61 -10.62 -3.41
C ALA A 83 9.95 -9.93 -3.07
N ILE A 84 11.06 -10.42 -3.63
CA ILE A 84 12.38 -9.78 -3.48
C ILE A 84 12.34 -8.33 -4.01
N ASN A 85 11.79 -8.11 -5.21
CA ASN A 85 11.71 -6.78 -5.81
C ASN A 85 10.85 -5.81 -4.99
N GLN A 86 9.75 -6.30 -4.41
CA GLN A 86 8.91 -5.50 -3.50
C GLN A 86 9.71 -5.05 -2.27
N THR A 87 10.43 -5.97 -1.62
CA THR A 87 11.22 -5.63 -0.44
C THR A 87 12.43 -4.75 -0.76
N ALA A 88 13.11 -4.99 -1.88
CA ALA A 88 14.26 -4.20 -2.33
C ALA A 88 13.93 -2.73 -2.58
N ARG A 89 12.67 -2.41 -2.90
CA ARG A 89 12.20 -1.02 -3.07
C ARG A 89 12.10 -0.24 -1.77
N LEU A 90 12.20 -0.90 -0.61
CA LEU A 90 12.22 -0.21 0.68
C LEU A 90 13.42 0.76 0.73
N ARG A 91 13.10 2.05 0.78
CA ARG A 91 14.10 3.13 0.72
C ARG A 91 15.21 2.94 1.76
N GLY A 92 16.44 2.82 1.27
CA GLY A 92 17.63 2.75 2.10
C GLY A 92 17.87 1.38 2.74
N LEU A 93 17.13 0.34 2.36
CA LEU A 93 17.44 -1.02 2.77
C LEU A 93 18.87 -1.35 2.33
N PRO A 94 19.72 -1.93 3.20
CA PRO A 94 21.07 -2.35 2.83
C PRO A 94 21.09 -3.16 1.53
N GLU A 95 22.06 -2.88 0.67
CA GLU A 95 22.23 -3.61 -0.60
C GLU A 95 22.47 -5.10 -0.34
N THR A 96 21.95 -5.93 -1.25
CA THR A 96 22.19 -7.36 -1.23
C THR A 96 23.64 -7.68 -1.57
N PRO A 97 24.18 -8.83 -1.11
CA PRO A 97 25.49 -9.27 -1.54
C PRO A 97 25.52 -9.51 -3.06
N ASP A 98 26.73 -9.42 -3.64
CA ASP A 98 27.02 -9.68 -5.06
C ASP A 98 26.48 -11.03 -5.57
N THR A 99 26.25 -11.96 -4.66
CA THR A 99 25.66 -13.26 -4.95
C THR A 99 24.52 -13.53 -3.97
N LEU A 100 23.27 -13.42 -4.41
CA LEU A 100 22.11 -13.95 -3.70
C LEU A 100 21.70 -15.30 -4.28
N THR A 101 21.40 -16.28 -3.44
CA THR A 101 20.85 -17.59 -3.85
C THR A 101 19.55 -17.87 -3.12
N VAL A 102 18.57 -18.47 -3.80
CA VAL A 102 17.32 -18.94 -3.17
C VAL A 102 17.27 -20.46 -3.27
N TRP A 103 16.93 -21.12 -2.17
CA TRP A 103 16.93 -22.57 -2.06
C TRP A 103 15.65 -23.08 -1.39
N TYR A 104 14.96 -24.05 -2.01
CA TYR A 104 13.88 -24.76 -1.33
C TYR A 104 14.40 -25.93 -0.49
N ASP A 105 14.12 -25.89 0.81
CA ASP A 105 14.63 -26.75 1.86
C ASP A 105 13.54 -27.62 2.48
N ASP A 106 12.77 -28.30 1.63
CA ASP A 106 11.77 -29.26 2.12
C ASP A 106 12.46 -30.59 2.46
N GLN A 107 12.99 -30.66 3.69
CA GLN A 107 13.46 -31.87 4.40
C GLN A 107 14.20 -32.89 3.51
N ILE A 108 15.26 -32.44 2.84
CA ILE A 108 16.21 -33.35 2.21
C ILE A 108 17.42 -33.52 3.13
N GLU A 109 17.14 -33.96 4.37
CA GLU A 109 18.18 -34.28 5.35
C GLU A 109 19.26 -35.16 4.71
N GLY A 110 20.51 -34.72 4.81
CA GLY A 110 21.67 -35.44 4.28
C GLY A 110 21.97 -35.23 2.79
N ARG A 111 21.30 -34.30 2.09
CA ARG A 111 21.63 -33.97 0.69
C ARG A 111 22.07 -32.53 0.44
N ALA A 112 21.87 -31.60 1.36
CA ALA A 112 22.41 -30.24 1.27
C ALA A 112 23.41 -29.96 2.41
N VAL A 113 24.58 -29.41 2.10
CA VAL A 113 25.57 -28.90 3.06
C VAL A 113 25.95 -27.49 2.69
N GLY A 114 25.92 -26.59 3.66
CA GLY A 114 26.51 -25.27 3.51
C GLY A 114 26.61 -24.58 4.85
N THR A 115 27.56 -23.66 4.96
CA THR A 115 27.56 -22.70 6.06
C THR A 115 26.52 -21.65 5.70
N GLY A 116 25.37 -21.64 6.37
CA GLY A 116 24.40 -20.55 6.25
C GLY A 116 25.09 -19.18 6.36
N GLY A 117 24.56 -18.18 5.66
CA GLY A 117 25.17 -16.86 5.58
C GLY A 117 24.23 -15.85 4.95
N TYR A 118 24.63 -14.58 4.99
CA TYR A 118 23.87 -13.42 4.51
C TYR A 118 23.67 -13.35 2.99
N ASP A 119 23.84 -14.46 2.27
CA ASP A 119 23.83 -14.59 0.81
C ASP A 119 22.83 -15.66 0.31
N THR A 120 22.07 -16.28 1.22
CA THR A 120 21.15 -17.37 0.89
C THR A 120 19.80 -17.23 1.59
N ILE A 121 18.71 -17.30 0.82
CA ILE A 121 17.33 -17.43 1.31
C ILE A 121 16.94 -18.91 1.28
N ARG A 122 16.49 -19.46 2.42
CA ARG A 122 15.96 -20.82 2.53
C ARG A 122 14.44 -20.78 2.64
N LEU A 123 13.76 -21.58 1.83
CA LEU A 123 12.31 -21.62 1.78
C LEU A 123 11.81 -23.05 1.96
N GLN A 124 10.84 -23.29 2.83
CA GLN A 124 10.10 -24.55 2.82
C GLN A 124 9.20 -24.63 1.58
N ALA A 125 8.71 -25.83 1.22
CA ALA A 125 7.80 -25.98 0.08
C ALA A 125 6.51 -25.15 0.26
N ASN A 126 6.03 -25.03 1.49
CA ASN A 126 4.84 -24.23 1.84
C ASN A 126 5.12 -22.72 2.01
N ALA A 127 6.35 -22.25 1.79
CA ALA A 127 6.70 -20.84 1.96
C ALA A 127 5.81 -19.94 1.11
N THR A 128 5.42 -18.79 1.68
CA THR A 128 4.58 -17.78 1.03
C THR A 128 5.44 -16.62 0.51
N ASN A 129 4.83 -15.68 -0.23
CA ASN A 129 5.50 -14.44 -0.60
C ASN A 129 5.99 -13.65 0.63
N GLU A 130 5.24 -13.71 1.74
CA GLU A 130 5.62 -13.10 3.02
C GLU A 130 6.89 -13.72 3.58
N THR A 131 7.00 -15.06 3.58
CA THR A 131 8.23 -15.76 3.96
C THR A 131 9.42 -15.29 3.13
N VAL A 132 9.26 -15.15 1.80
CA VAL A 132 10.34 -14.67 0.93
C VAL A 132 10.77 -13.26 1.30
N ARG A 133 9.81 -12.35 1.58
CA ARG A 133 10.12 -10.98 1.98
C ARG A 133 10.83 -10.94 3.33
N HIS A 134 10.38 -11.74 4.29
CA HIS A 134 10.99 -11.87 5.62
C HIS A 134 12.45 -12.32 5.52
N GLU A 135 12.71 -13.43 4.82
CA GLU A 135 14.06 -13.96 4.62
C GLU A 135 14.95 -12.97 3.84
N TYR A 136 14.38 -12.21 2.91
CA TYR A 136 15.12 -11.17 2.19
C TYR A 136 15.53 -10.00 3.10
N VAL A 137 14.73 -9.64 4.11
CA VAL A 137 15.16 -8.65 5.11
C VAL A 137 16.34 -9.17 5.93
N HIS A 138 16.37 -10.47 6.25
CA HIS A 138 17.52 -11.09 6.93
C HIS A 138 18.81 -11.02 6.10
N ILE A 139 18.72 -11.05 4.76
CA ILE A 139 19.89 -10.78 3.88
C ILE A 139 20.45 -9.37 4.11
N ALA A 140 19.58 -8.39 4.36
CA ALA A 140 19.98 -7.03 4.66
C ALA A 140 20.46 -6.84 6.12
N GLN A 141 20.13 -7.75 7.03
CA GLN A 141 20.56 -7.73 8.44
C GLN A 141 21.85 -8.53 8.64
N ILE A 142 22.98 -7.94 8.26
CA ILE A 142 24.28 -8.64 8.36
C ILE A 142 24.82 -8.76 9.79
N VAL A 143 24.17 -8.14 10.77
CA VAL A 143 24.56 -8.22 12.17
C VAL A 143 24.00 -9.48 12.84
N GLU A 144 24.82 -10.20 13.60
CA GLU A 144 24.34 -11.39 14.33
C GLU A 144 23.47 -11.01 15.54
N GLY A 145 22.25 -11.53 15.57
CA GLY A 145 21.37 -11.43 16.75
C GLY A 145 21.83 -12.30 17.93
N THR A 146 21.31 -11.95 19.11
CA THR A 146 21.36 -12.78 20.32
C THR A 146 19.93 -13.05 20.81
N ASN A 147 19.73 -14.01 21.72
CA ASN A 147 18.40 -14.29 22.29
C ASN A 147 17.71 -13.03 22.88
N SER A 148 18.51 -12.10 23.40
CA SER A 148 18.02 -10.83 23.95
C SER A 148 17.68 -9.76 22.90
N THR A 149 18.07 -9.95 21.64
CA THR A 149 17.81 -9.01 20.54
C THR A 149 17.01 -9.65 19.41
N THR A 150 16.53 -10.89 19.59
CA THR A 150 15.66 -11.60 18.64
C THR A 150 14.40 -10.80 18.33
N TRP A 151 13.80 -10.14 19.32
CA TRP A 151 12.64 -9.28 19.11
C TRP A 151 12.88 -8.20 18.05
N PHE A 152 14.11 -7.68 17.93
CA PHE A 152 14.46 -6.65 16.96
C PHE A 152 14.78 -7.26 15.60
N ILE A 153 15.60 -8.32 15.58
CA ILE A 153 16.01 -9.00 14.33
C ILE A 153 14.78 -9.57 13.61
N GLU A 154 14.05 -10.46 14.28
CA GLU A 154 12.85 -11.09 13.72
C GLU A 154 11.71 -10.09 13.57
N GLY A 155 11.51 -9.23 14.57
CA GLY A 155 10.44 -8.23 14.53
C GLY A 155 10.60 -7.21 13.40
N SER A 156 11.84 -6.80 13.09
CA SER A 156 12.08 -5.91 11.96
C SER A 156 12.05 -6.62 10.61
N ALA A 157 12.43 -7.90 10.53
CA ALA A 157 12.24 -8.70 9.33
C ALA A 157 10.75 -8.86 9.00
N GLU A 158 9.95 -9.21 10.00
CA GLU A 158 8.50 -9.34 9.90
C GLU A 158 7.83 -8.02 9.51
N TYR A 159 8.12 -6.95 10.26
CA TYR A 159 7.58 -5.63 10.02
C TYR A 159 7.88 -5.12 8.60
N LEU A 160 9.14 -5.22 8.16
CA LEU A 160 9.54 -4.73 6.85
C LEU A 160 8.99 -5.61 5.72
N ALA A 161 8.79 -6.91 5.96
CA ALA A 161 8.13 -7.80 5.01
C ALA A 161 6.66 -7.41 4.77
N HIS A 162 5.93 -7.02 5.82
CA HIS A 162 4.57 -6.50 5.70
C HIS A 162 4.53 -5.08 5.13
N LEU A 163 5.44 -4.20 5.53
CA LEU A 163 5.54 -2.86 4.95
C LEU A 163 5.86 -2.88 3.45
N ALA A 164 6.65 -3.86 2.99
CA ALA A 164 6.91 -4.08 1.56
C ALA A 164 5.71 -4.66 0.81
N ALA A 165 4.81 -5.38 1.50
CA ALA A 165 3.59 -5.92 0.92
C ALA A 165 2.52 -4.84 0.69
N MET A 166 2.56 -3.75 1.46
CA MET A 166 1.58 -2.66 1.51
C MET A 166 1.57 -1.75 0.26
N GLN A 167 1.81 -2.30 -0.93
CA GLN A 167 1.74 -1.57 -2.20
C GLN A 167 0.66 -2.24 -3.02
N GLN A 168 -0.53 -1.67 -3.15
CA GLN A 168 -1.50 -1.95 -4.24
C GLN A 168 -2.88 -1.37 -3.97
N THR A 169 -3.36 -1.35 -2.72
CA THR A 169 -4.74 -0.92 -2.40
C THR A 169 -4.93 -0.44 -0.96
N ARG A 170 -6.04 0.25 -0.71
CA ARG A 170 -6.55 0.56 0.64
C ARG A 170 -6.76 -0.70 1.51
N ALA A 171 -7.18 -1.81 0.90
CA ALA A 171 -7.35 -3.08 1.60
C ALA A 171 -6.00 -3.64 2.09
N ASP A 172 -4.92 -3.44 1.33
CA ASP A 172 -3.57 -3.84 1.75
C ASP A 172 -3.09 -3.00 2.94
N PHE A 173 -3.40 -1.69 2.95
CA PHE A 173 -3.11 -0.83 4.10
C PHE A 173 -3.90 -1.26 5.35
N ASP A 174 -5.19 -1.55 5.21
CA ASP A 174 -6.02 -2.01 6.33
C ASP A 174 -5.50 -3.34 6.89
N ALA A 175 -5.14 -4.30 6.03
CA ALA A 175 -4.55 -5.57 6.44
C ALA A 175 -3.21 -5.37 7.16
N TYR A 176 -2.36 -4.47 6.67
CA TYR A 176 -1.12 -4.09 7.32
C TYR A 176 -1.35 -3.47 8.70
N TYR A 177 -2.30 -2.53 8.82
CA TYR A 177 -2.61 -1.87 10.09
C TYR A 177 -3.12 -2.85 11.15
N ASP A 178 -4.03 -3.75 10.76
CA ASP A 178 -4.59 -4.77 11.64
C ASP A 178 -3.50 -5.73 12.12
N ARG A 179 -2.53 -6.07 11.24
CA ARG A 179 -1.38 -6.92 11.58
C ARG A 179 -0.49 -6.29 12.65
N ILE A 180 -0.03 -5.06 12.45
CA ILE A 180 0.91 -4.40 13.38
C ILE A 180 0.24 -4.06 14.74
N SER A 181 -1.09 -4.05 14.79
CA SER A 181 -1.87 -3.77 16.00
C SER A 181 -2.24 -5.04 16.80
N LEU A 182 -1.92 -6.22 16.25
CA LEU A 182 -2.42 -7.52 16.74
C LEU A 182 -1.93 -7.85 18.16
N ALA A 183 -0.67 -7.58 18.51
CA ALA A 183 -0.15 -7.93 19.84
C ALA A 183 -0.81 -7.10 20.94
N SER A 184 -1.08 -5.81 20.74
CA SER A 184 -1.83 -5.01 21.71
C SER A 184 -3.29 -5.44 21.86
N ALA A 185 -3.86 -6.08 20.84
CA ALA A 185 -5.19 -6.65 20.94
C ALA A 185 -5.22 -7.94 21.79
N ASN A 186 -4.07 -8.62 21.97
CA ASN A 186 -3.96 -9.85 22.74
C ASN A 186 -3.16 -9.68 24.05
N ALA A 187 -3.87 -9.58 25.17
CA ALA A 187 -3.31 -9.28 26.48
C ALA A 187 -2.30 -10.32 27.05
N THR A 188 -2.10 -11.47 26.40
CA THR A 188 -1.14 -12.49 26.85
C THR A 188 0.27 -12.32 26.28
N HIS A 189 0.41 -11.49 25.23
CA HIS A 189 1.66 -11.32 24.51
C HIS A 189 2.66 -10.49 25.33
N THR A 190 3.88 -11.00 25.53
CA THR A 190 4.98 -10.29 26.20
C THR A 190 6.28 -10.44 25.41
N LEU A 191 7.20 -9.48 25.54
CA LEU A 191 8.51 -9.54 24.87
C LEU A 191 9.38 -10.74 25.30
N THR A 192 9.04 -11.39 26.43
CA THR A 192 9.75 -12.53 27.00
C THR A 192 9.13 -13.90 26.67
N ALA A 193 8.04 -13.94 25.90
CA ALA A 193 7.32 -15.19 25.61
C ALA A 193 8.04 -16.06 24.58
N THR A 194 8.42 -17.28 24.99
CA THR A 194 9.35 -18.17 24.26
C THR A 194 8.79 -18.88 23.03
N ASP A 195 7.48 -18.79 22.76
CA ASP A 195 6.78 -19.66 21.79
C ASP A 195 6.28 -18.86 20.58
N GLY A 196 7.17 -18.40 19.70
CA GLY A 196 6.79 -17.71 18.45
C GLY A 196 6.08 -16.35 18.62
N GLU A 197 5.63 -16.00 19.81
CA GLU A 197 5.00 -14.72 20.16
C GLU A 197 5.98 -13.54 20.05
N HIS A 198 7.29 -13.80 20.05
CA HIS A 198 8.33 -12.82 19.76
C HIS A 198 8.17 -12.17 18.37
N TYR A 199 7.60 -12.87 17.38
CA TYR A 199 7.39 -12.31 16.04
C TYR A 199 6.31 -11.23 16.07
N THR A 200 5.12 -11.53 16.59
CA THR A 200 4.02 -10.54 16.65
C THR A 200 4.34 -9.38 17.59
N VAL A 201 4.95 -9.64 18.75
CA VAL A 201 5.31 -8.56 19.69
C VAL A 201 6.48 -7.74 19.17
N GLY A 202 7.51 -8.40 18.65
CA GLY A 202 8.68 -7.75 18.05
C GLY A 202 8.27 -6.87 16.88
N GLU A 203 7.42 -7.38 15.99
CA GLU A 203 6.84 -6.62 14.87
C GLU A 203 6.14 -5.36 15.38
N GLN A 204 5.25 -5.46 16.37
CA GLN A 204 4.53 -4.30 16.89
C GLN A 204 5.47 -3.29 17.56
N VAL A 205 6.47 -3.74 18.32
CA VAL A 205 7.49 -2.85 18.91
C VAL A 205 8.28 -2.14 17.83
N VAL A 206 8.69 -2.85 16.78
CA VAL A 206 9.43 -2.28 15.65
C VAL A 206 8.55 -1.32 14.84
N ALA A 207 7.28 -1.64 14.60
CA ALA A 207 6.34 -0.76 13.92
C ALA A 207 6.15 0.55 14.70
N ALA A 208 5.93 0.47 16.02
CA ALA A 208 5.83 1.64 16.88
C ALA A 208 7.14 2.45 16.87
N LEU A 209 8.30 1.78 16.90
CA LEU A 209 9.60 2.42 16.82
C LEU A 209 9.79 3.14 15.48
N ASP A 210 9.48 2.50 14.35
CA ASP A 210 9.61 3.07 13.01
C ASP A 210 8.74 4.33 12.85
N LEU A 211 7.48 4.25 13.28
CA LEU A 211 6.56 5.40 13.28
C LEU A 211 7.10 6.56 14.12
N ARG A 212 7.62 6.28 15.33
CA ARG A 212 8.22 7.31 16.18
C ARG A 212 9.46 7.94 15.54
N ILE A 213 10.34 7.14 14.95
CA ILE A 213 11.54 7.65 14.25
C ILE A 213 11.13 8.54 13.08
N ARG A 214 10.16 8.10 12.26
CA ARG A 214 9.64 8.91 11.15
C ARG A 214 9.07 10.23 11.65
N GLU A 215 8.30 10.22 12.74
CA GLU A 215 7.74 11.45 13.31
C GLU A 215 8.82 12.39 13.86
N SER A 216 9.73 11.88 14.71
CA SER A 216 10.75 12.70 15.36
C SER A 216 11.79 13.25 14.39
N THR A 217 11.97 12.60 13.25
CA THR A 217 12.88 13.03 12.18
C THR A 217 12.19 13.69 10.99
N SER A 218 10.87 13.94 11.07
CA SER A 218 10.07 14.49 9.97
C SER A 218 10.20 13.70 8.66
N GLY A 219 10.24 12.37 8.77
CA GLY A 219 10.34 11.43 7.66
C GLY A 219 11.77 11.23 7.11
N ASN A 220 12.79 11.88 7.70
CA ASN A 220 14.16 11.77 7.21
C ASN A 220 14.85 10.46 7.60
N ALA A 221 14.34 9.75 8.62
CA ALA A 221 14.84 8.46 9.05
C ALA A 221 13.71 7.48 9.38
N SER A 222 14.10 6.22 9.54
CA SER A 222 13.26 5.05 9.80
C SER A 222 14.05 3.98 10.55
N VAL A 223 13.42 2.85 10.88
CA VAL A 223 14.11 1.67 11.44
C VAL A 223 15.16 1.09 10.49
N ILE A 224 15.01 1.31 9.17
CA ILE A 224 16.02 0.90 8.19
C ILE A 224 17.35 1.64 8.43
N ASP A 225 17.31 2.90 8.86
CA ASP A 225 18.50 3.67 9.24
C ASP A 225 19.17 3.10 10.50
N VAL A 226 18.37 2.55 11.43
CA VAL A 226 18.86 1.85 12.61
C VAL A 226 19.57 0.55 12.20
N ILE A 227 18.98 -0.25 11.33
CA ILE A 227 19.59 -1.48 10.77
C ILE A 227 20.91 -1.13 10.07
N ARG A 228 20.93 -0.11 9.22
CA ARG A 228 22.15 0.36 8.55
C ARG A 228 23.24 0.77 9.54
N TYR A 229 22.88 1.51 10.59
CA TYR A 229 23.83 1.88 11.63
C TYR A 229 24.42 0.64 12.31
N LEU A 230 23.57 -0.31 12.71
CA LEU A 230 24.01 -1.54 13.38
C LEU A 230 24.92 -2.38 12.49
N ASN A 231 24.56 -2.59 11.22
CA ASN A 231 25.38 -3.31 10.25
C ASN A 231 26.79 -2.74 10.09
N GLN A 232 26.95 -1.41 10.25
CA GLN A 232 28.24 -0.73 10.08
C GLN A 232 29.11 -0.77 11.35
N HIS A 233 28.50 -0.90 12.53
CA HIS A 233 29.20 -0.71 13.80
C HIS A 233 29.31 -2.00 14.61
N GLU A 234 28.39 -2.93 14.42
CA GLU A 234 28.28 -4.14 15.22
C GLU A 234 28.45 -5.40 14.38
N LYS A 235 29.17 -6.37 14.93
CA LYS A 235 29.21 -7.73 14.38
C LYS A 235 28.19 -8.65 15.04
N ARG A 236 27.89 -8.40 16.32
CA ARG A 236 26.97 -9.18 17.14
C ARG A 236 26.27 -8.26 18.12
N LEU A 237 24.94 -8.25 18.12
CA LEU A 237 24.14 -7.30 18.90
C LEU A 237 24.11 -7.65 20.39
N ALA A 238 24.62 -6.73 21.21
CA ALA A 238 24.30 -6.65 22.62
C ALA A 238 22.95 -5.94 22.84
N PRO A 239 22.24 -6.18 23.96
CA PRO A 239 20.95 -5.55 24.24
C PRO A 239 20.92 -4.02 24.11
N GLY A 240 22.00 -3.34 24.47
CA GLY A 240 22.09 -1.87 24.46
C GLY A 240 22.41 -1.24 23.11
N ASP A 241 22.80 -2.04 22.11
CA ASP A 241 23.27 -1.50 20.82
C ASP A 241 22.13 -0.92 20.01
N VAL A 242 20.94 -1.55 20.07
CA VAL A 242 19.73 -1.03 19.42
C VAL A 242 19.36 0.34 20.01
N TYR A 243 19.42 0.51 21.33
CA TYR A 243 19.15 1.81 21.96
C TYR A 243 20.18 2.87 21.56
N THR A 244 21.45 2.46 21.44
CA THR A 244 22.54 3.34 20.99
C THR A 244 22.32 3.79 19.56
N ALA A 245 21.95 2.88 18.66
CA ALA A 245 21.62 3.19 17.28
C ALA A 245 20.40 4.12 17.19
N VAL A 246 19.30 3.83 17.88
CA VAL A 246 18.12 4.72 17.93
C VAL A 246 18.48 6.10 18.46
N LYS A 247 19.33 6.19 19.50
CA LYS A 247 19.80 7.48 20.04
C LYS A 247 20.55 8.30 19.00
N LYS A 248 21.31 7.65 18.12
CA LYS A 248 22.05 8.32 17.04
C LYS A 248 21.14 8.77 15.91
N ILE A 249 20.13 7.97 15.57
CA ILE A 249 19.23 8.22 14.43
C ILE A 249 18.10 9.20 14.79
N ALA A 250 17.42 8.98 15.91
CA ALA A 250 16.20 9.70 16.30
C ALA A 250 16.35 10.50 17.61
N GLY A 251 17.48 10.36 18.29
CA GLY A 251 17.79 11.14 19.49
C GLY A 251 17.46 10.44 20.81
N PRO A 252 17.82 11.07 21.95
CA PRO A 252 17.79 10.42 23.26
C PRO A 252 16.38 10.18 23.80
N SER A 253 15.36 10.86 23.27
CA SER A 253 13.97 10.66 23.72
C SER A 253 13.44 9.30 23.23
N ASP A 254 13.60 9.00 21.94
CA ASP A 254 13.12 7.74 21.36
C ASP A 254 13.94 6.54 21.84
N ALA A 255 15.23 6.72 22.10
CA ALA A 255 16.06 5.67 22.71
C ALA A 255 15.60 5.31 24.13
N ARG A 256 15.25 6.31 24.97
CA ARG A 256 14.71 6.06 26.32
C ARG A 256 13.33 5.41 26.28
N TRP A 257 12.48 5.85 25.33
CA TRP A 257 11.18 5.23 25.12
C TRP A 257 11.34 3.74 24.77
N LEU A 258 12.24 3.42 23.82
CA LEU A 258 12.48 2.05 23.42
C LEU A 258 13.05 1.21 24.57
N GLN A 259 13.98 1.79 25.34
CA GLN A 259 14.53 1.13 26.52
C GLN A 259 13.43 0.77 27.52
N HIS A 260 12.50 1.68 27.82
CA HIS A 260 11.37 1.43 28.70
C HIS A 260 10.46 0.32 28.16
N VAL A 261 10.11 0.38 26.87
CA VAL A 261 9.30 -0.65 26.20
C VAL A 261 9.92 -2.05 26.36
N VAL A 262 11.22 -2.16 26.10
CA VAL A 262 11.90 -3.46 26.08
C VAL A 262 12.24 -3.96 27.48
N GLU A 263 12.78 -3.11 28.36
CA GLU A 263 13.19 -3.52 29.72
C GLU A 263 12.00 -3.78 30.65
N ASP A 264 10.92 -2.99 30.51
CA ASP A 264 9.72 -3.17 31.34
C ASP A 264 8.72 -4.16 30.71
N GLY A 265 9.03 -4.70 29.51
CA GLY A 265 8.23 -5.71 28.83
C GLY A 265 6.85 -5.21 28.39
N VAL A 266 6.73 -3.91 28.11
CA VAL A 266 5.46 -3.26 27.75
C VAL A 266 5.25 -3.35 26.24
N VAL A 267 4.14 -3.93 25.79
CA VAL A 267 3.75 -3.90 24.37
C VAL A 267 3.22 -2.48 24.04
N PRO A 268 3.89 -1.72 23.17
CA PRO A 268 3.48 -0.34 22.88
C PRO A 268 2.24 -0.34 21.99
N ALA A 269 1.26 0.53 22.27
CA ALA A 269 0.13 0.70 21.37
C ALA A 269 0.57 1.33 20.04
N ILE A 270 -0.01 0.85 18.93
CA ILE A 270 0.09 1.51 17.63
C ILE A 270 -0.83 2.74 17.62
N PRO A 271 -0.39 3.90 17.07
CA PRO A 271 -1.26 5.07 16.88
C PRO A 271 -2.51 4.74 16.06
N GLU A 272 -3.51 5.61 16.12
CA GLU A 272 -4.73 5.44 15.31
C GLU A 272 -4.43 5.36 13.80
N ARG A 273 -5.28 4.63 13.07
CA ARG A 273 -5.11 4.28 11.66
C ARG A 273 -4.74 5.46 10.76
N SER A 274 -5.48 6.56 10.84
CA SER A 274 -5.22 7.78 10.05
C SER A 274 -3.85 8.40 10.34
N LYS A 275 -3.38 8.29 11.59
CA LYS A 275 -2.05 8.77 11.98
C LYS A 275 -0.96 7.89 11.41
N VAL A 276 -1.13 6.56 11.43
CA VAL A 276 -0.19 5.62 10.79
C VAL A 276 -0.11 5.88 9.29
N GLN A 277 -1.25 5.98 8.62
CA GLN A 277 -1.35 6.23 7.18
C GLN A 277 -0.60 7.52 6.81
N SER A 278 -0.95 8.65 7.44
CA SER A 278 -0.33 9.94 7.16
C SER A 278 1.16 9.99 7.48
N THR A 279 1.64 9.29 8.52
CA THR A 279 3.06 9.20 8.84
C THR A 279 3.83 8.42 7.77
N LEU A 280 3.28 7.32 7.26
CA LEU A 280 3.92 6.53 6.20
C LEU A 280 3.97 7.29 4.87
N ILE A 281 2.85 7.87 4.43
CA ILE A 281 2.76 8.66 3.19
C ILE A 281 3.78 9.82 3.23
N ARG A 282 3.77 10.64 4.29
CA ARG A 282 4.68 11.80 4.40
C ARG A 282 6.17 11.44 4.45
N SER A 283 6.50 10.24 4.91
CA SER A 283 7.89 9.77 4.95
C SER A 283 8.42 9.29 3.59
N ARG A 284 7.55 9.17 2.59
CA ARG A 284 7.87 8.71 1.23
C ARG A 284 7.21 9.63 0.19
N PRO A 285 7.57 10.93 0.13
CA PRO A 285 6.89 11.89 -0.75
C PRO A 285 6.95 11.53 -2.24
N GLY A 286 7.95 10.76 -2.68
CA GLY A 286 8.07 10.28 -4.07
C GLY A 286 7.61 8.84 -4.29
N ALA A 287 6.94 8.21 -3.31
CA ALA A 287 6.34 6.90 -3.52
C ALA A 287 4.98 7.05 -4.19
N ASP A 288 4.65 6.11 -5.07
CA ASP A 288 3.36 5.95 -5.72
C ASP A 288 2.84 4.60 -5.23
N PHE A 289 1.83 4.63 -4.35
CA PHE A 289 1.46 3.49 -3.51
C PHE A 289 0.41 2.59 -4.19
N ASP A 290 -0.53 3.18 -4.91
CA ASP A 290 -1.54 2.46 -5.69
C ASP A 290 -1.15 2.27 -7.17
N GLN A 291 -0.14 2.99 -7.67
CA GLN A 291 0.36 2.90 -9.05
C GLN A 291 -0.64 3.45 -10.06
N ASP A 292 -1.23 4.60 -9.78
CA ASP A 292 -1.99 5.41 -10.73
C ASP A 292 -1.08 6.38 -11.54
N GLY A 293 0.08 6.75 -10.98
CA GLY A 293 1.05 7.67 -11.59
C GLY A 293 1.33 8.93 -10.77
N LEU A 294 0.58 9.21 -9.70
CA LEU A 294 0.83 10.29 -8.76
C LEU A 294 1.75 9.84 -7.62
N SER A 295 2.69 10.71 -7.25
CA SER A 295 3.46 10.51 -6.01
C SER A 295 2.65 10.92 -4.78
N SER A 296 3.00 10.39 -3.62
CA SER A 296 2.44 10.77 -2.32
C SER A 296 2.44 12.27 -2.06
N SER A 297 3.42 13.01 -2.58
CA SER A 297 3.44 14.47 -2.47
C SER A 297 2.44 15.17 -3.39
N GLU A 298 2.19 14.60 -4.57
CA GLU A 298 1.18 15.07 -5.53
C GLU A 298 -0.22 14.74 -5.02
N GLU A 299 -0.45 13.52 -4.56
CA GLU A 299 -1.72 13.08 -3.96
C GLU A 299 -2.10 13.96 -2.76
N ILE A 300 -1.17 14.18 -1.82
CA ILE A 300 -1.38 15.11 -0.70
C ILE A 300 -1.72 16.52 -1.18
N SER A 301 -1.12 16.97 -2.29
CA SER A 301 -1.36 18.32 -2.81
C SER A 301 -2.70 18.46 -3.54
N ASN A 302 -3.17 17.38 -4.16
CA ASN A 302 -4.46 17.30 -4.85
C ASN A 302 -5.61 16.89 -3.91
N GLY A 303 -5.29 16.42 -2.70
CA GLY A 303 -6.30 16.01 -1.72
C GLY A 303 -6.80 14.58 -1.90
N THR A 304 -6.10 13.78 -2.70
CA THR A 304 -6.49 12.42 -3.05
C THR A 304 -5.99 11.36 -2.06
N ASP A 305 -6.54 10.14 -2.10
CA ASP A 305 -6.15 9.03 -1.23
C ASP A 305 -4.98 8.24 -1.83
N SER A 306 -3.81 8.27 -1.19
CA SER A 306 -2.60 7.55 -1.64
C SER A 306 -2.71 6.03 -1.80
N PHE A 307 -3.87 5.44 -1.57
CA PHE A 307 -4.09 4.00 -1.74
C PHE A 307 -5.32 3.70 -2.62
N SER A 308 -5.85 4.71 -3.31
CA SER A 308 -6.99 4.63 -4.22
C SER A 308 -6.66 5.32 -5.52
N LYS A 309 -6.60 4.55 -6.61
CA LYS A 309 -6.31 5.09 -7.95
C LYS A 309 -7.34 6.12 -8.43
N ASP A 310 -8.53 6.04 -7.87
CA ASP A 310 -9.74 6.79 -8.19
C ASP A 310 -10.32 7.11 -6.81
N THR A 311 -10.18 8.36 -6.38
CA THR A 311 -10.46 8.79 -5.00
C THR A 311 -11.96 8.96 -4.74
N ASP A 312 -12.73 9.34 -5.74
CA ASP A 312 -14.17 9.57 -5.64
C ASP A 312 -15.03 8.48 -6.29
N ASP A 313 -14.39 7.44 -6.82
CA ASP A 313 -14.96 6.23 -7.41
C ASP A 313 -15.86 6.54 -8.63
N ASP A 314 -15.51 7.55 -9.42
CA ASP A 314 -16.30 7.98 -10.58
C ASP A 314 -15.96 7.23 -11.88
N GLY A 315 -14.82 6.55 -11.94
CA GLY A 315 -14.34 5.79 -13.09
C GLY A 315 -13.10 6.38 -13.78
N LEU A 316 -12.68 7.59 -13.45
CA LEU A 316 -11.39 8.17 -13.84
C LEU A 316 -10.36 7.97 -12.71
N SER A 317 -9.09 7.86 -13.06
CA SER A 317 -8.03 7.83 -12.04
C SER A 317 -7.63 9.25 -11.66
N ASP A 318 -7.16 9.46 -10.43
CA ASP A 318 -6.71 10.75 -9.92
C ASP A 318 -5.67 11.39 -10.86
N GLU A 319 -4.68 10.63 -11.35
CA GLU A 319 -3.72 11.12 -12.35
C GLU A 319 -4.36 11.65 -13.64
N ALA A 320 -5.43 10.99 -14.10
CA ALA A 320 -6.12 11.32 -15.35
C ALA A 320 -6.94 12.60 -15.17
N GLU A 321 -7.59 12.76 -14.03
CA GLU A 321 -8.36 13.95 -13.66
C GLU A 321 -7.45 15.15 -13.45
N VAL A 322 -6.35 14.99 -12.71
CA VAL A 322 -5.32 16.03 -12.51
C VAL A 322 -4.73 16.47 -13.85
N THR A 323 -4.48 15.53 -14.78
CA THR A 323 -4.01 15.84 -16.14
C THR A 323 -5.10 16.50 -17.00
N GLY A 324 -6.37 16.19 -16.72
CA GLY A 324 -7.56 16.70 -17.40
C GLY A 324 -8.06 18.05 -16.91
N ASP A 325 -7.41 18.65 -15.91
CA ASP A 325 -7.88 19.85 -15.18
C ASP A 325 -9.27 19.65 -14.53
N LEU A 326 -9.53 18.44 -14.04
CA LEU A 326 -10.73 18.04 -13.27
C LEU A 326 -10.43 18.05 -11.75
N ASP A 327 -11.47 17.96 -10.93
CA ASP A 327 -11.34 17.83 -9.46
C ASP A 327 -11.33 16.35 -9.07
N PRO A 328 -10.16 15.75 -8.76
CA PRO A 328 -10.01 14.31 -8.47
C PRO A 328 -10.63 13.86 -7.14
N THR A 329 -11.45 14.70 -6.54
CA THR A 329 -12.15 14.42 -5.27
C THR A 329 -13.66 14.62 -5.40
N ALA A 330 -14.13 14.92 -6.60
CA ALA A 330 -15.52 15.18 -6.91
C ALA A 330 -15.92 14.43 -8.18
N SER A 331 -16.78 13.42 -7.99
CA SER A 331 -17.23 12.51 -9.05
C SER A 331 -17.99 13.18 -10.21
N ASP A 332 -18.16 14.50 -10.19
CA ASP A 332 -18.82 15.37 -11.16
C ASP A 332 -18.21 16.76 -10.93
N THR A 333 -17.14 17.08 -11.67
CA THR A 333 -16.30 18.26 -11.45
C THR A 333 -17.10 19.56 -11.58
N ASP A 334 -18.05 19.62 -12.53
CA ASP A 334 -18.81 20.84 -12.83
C ASP A 334 -20.21 20.89 -12.19
N GLY A 335 -20.63 19.79 -11.58
CA GLY A 335 -21.87 19.67 -10.82
C GLY A 335 -23.12 19.70 -11.68
N ASP A 336 -23.07 19.25 -12.94
CA ASP A 336 -24.23 19.23 -13.84
C ASP A 336 -25.04 17.93 -13.85
N GLY A 337 -24.58 16.94 -13.08
CA GLY A 337 -25.26 15.68 -12.78
C GLY A 337 -24.78 14.48 -13.59
N ALA A 338 -23.66 14.60 -14.30
CA ALA A 338 -22.98 13.49 -14.98
C ALA A 338 -21.59 13.29 -14.38
N ASN A 339 -21.20 12.03 -14.17
CA ASN A 339 -19.83 11.74 -13.74
C ASN A 339 -18.82 12.10 -14.82
N ASP A 340 -17.59 12.43 -14.43
CA ASP A 340 -16.58 12.94 -15.37
C ASP A 340 -16.19 11.89 -16.40
N ASP A 341 -16.20 10.60 -16.02
CA ASP A 341 -15.94 9.46 -16.90
C ASP A 341 -16.95 9.34 -18.06
N LEU A 342 -18.19 9.80 -17.83
CA LEU A 342 -19.32 9.71 -18.73
C LEU A 342 -19.71 11.05 -19.35
N ASP A 343 -19.18 12.16 -18.85
CA ASP A 343 -19.46 13.48 -19.40
C ASP A 343 -18.57 13.82 -20.60
N SER A 344 -19.23 14.35 -21.62
CA SER A 344 -18.58 14.94 -22.79
C SER A 344 -17.98 16.33 -22.52
N HIS A 345 -18.39 17.01 -21.45
CA HIS A 345 -17.94 18.35 -21.08
C HIS A 345 -17.69 18.53 -19.57
N PRO A 346 -16.90 17.65 -18.91
CA PRO A 346 -16.83 17.49 -17.44
C PRO A 346 -16.39 18.74 -16.65
N ALA A 347 -15.86 19.76 -17.32
CA ALA A 347 -15.44 21.02 -16.70
C ALA A 347 -16.40 22.20 -17.02
N GLN A 348 -17.56 21.96 -17.64
CA GLN A 348 -18.46 22.99 -18.14
C GLN A 348 -19.94 22.71 -17.83
N SER A 349 -20.38 23.17 -16.66
CA SER A 349 -21.76 23.00 -16.20
C SER A 349 -22.82 23.31 -17.27
N THR A 350 -23.46 22.27 -17.82
CA THR A 350 -24.45 22.39 -18.89
C THR A 350 -25.88 22.62 -18.38
N LEU A 351 -26.09 22.61 -17.05
CA LEU A 351 -27.33 22.99 -16.34
C LEU A 351 -27.90 24.35 -16.79
N SER A 352 -27.07 25.21 -17.40
CA SER A 352 -27.49 26.50 -17.93
C SER A 352 -28.55 26.43 -19.05
N GLY A 353 -28.56 25.36 -19.87
CA GLY A 353 -29.44 25.29 -21.06
C GLY A 353 -30.91 25.02 -20.75
N THR A 354 -31.16 24.06 -19.85
CA THR A 354 -32.51 23.59 -19.50
C THR A 354 -33.26 24.59 -18.63
N VAL A 355 -32.57 25.26 -17.70
CA VAL A 355 -33.20 26.26 -16.81
C VAL A 355 -33.48 27.58 -17.55
N LYS A 356 -32.59 28.01 -18.48
CA LYS A 356 -32.84 29.21 -19.30
C LYS A 356 -34.04 29.03 -20.22
N SER A 357 -34.19 27.86 -20.85
CA SER A 357 -35.33 27.58 -21.73
C SER A 357 -36.65 27.49 -20.96
N ALA A 358 -36.66 26.89 -19.76
CA ALA A 358 -37.82 26.89 -18.88
C ALA A 358 -38.22 28.30 -18.41
N GLY A 359 -37.25 29.15 -18.02
CA GLY A 359 -37.50 30.54 -17.63
C GLY A 359 -38.09 31.39 -18.77
N VAL A 360 -37.62 31.19 -20.01
CA VAL A 360 -38.18 31.85 -21.21
C VAL A 360 -39.60 31.37 -21.51
N LEU A 361 -39.88 30.07 -21.33
CA LEU A 361 -41.23 29.52 -21.52
C LEU A 361 -42.21 30.09 -20.48
N ILE A 362 -41.80 30.16 -19.21
CA ILE A 362 -42.63 30.74 -18.14
C ILE A 362 -42.89 32.23 -18.39
N ALA A 363 -41.86 32.99 -18.80
CA ALA A 363 -42.00 34.41 -19.11
C ALA A 363 -42.94 34.67 -20.30
N THR A 364 -42.80 33.90 -21.39
CA THR A 364 -43.64 34.07 -22.60
C THR A 364 -45.10 33.73 -22.34
N VAL A 365 -45.38 32.66 -21.60
CA VAL A 365 -46.74 32.28 -21.19
C VAL A 365 -47.35 33.30 -20.24
N SER A 366 -46.57 33.85 -19.31
CA SER A 366 -47.02 34.90 -18.38
C SER A 366 -47.37 36.20 -19.11
N ILE A 367 -46.54 36.63 -20.07
CA ILE A 367 -46.80 37.82 -20.91
C ILE A 367 -48.06 37.63 -21.75
N PHE A 368 -48.23 36.45 -22.37
CA PHE A 368 -49.42 36.14 -23.16
C PHE A 368 -50.70 36.20 -22.31
N SER A 369 -50.65 35.66 -21.09
CA SER A 369 -51.76 35.72 -20.13
C SER A 369 -52.16 37.16 -19.75
N ILE A 370 -51.16 38.02 -19.48
CA ILE A 370 -51.38 39.44 -19.20
C ILE A 370 -52.04 40.13 -20.40
N TYR A 371 -51.55 39.87 -21.61
CA TYR A 371 -52.09 40.46 -22.84
C TYR A 371 -53.55 40.09 -23.08
N VAL A 372 -53.90 38.81 -22.91
CA VAL A 372 -55.29 38.32 -23.01
C VAL A 372 -56.19 39.01 -21.96
N THR A 373 -55.69 39.17 -20.73
CA THR A 373 -56.42 39.84 -19.65
C THR A 373 -56.70 41.30 -19.98
N VAL A 374 -55.71 42.03 -20.51
CA VAL A 374 -55.88 43.43 -20.94
C VAL A 374 -56.91 43.55 -22.07
N ILE A 375 -56.87 42.67 -23.08
CA ILE A 375 -57.86 42.64 -24.16
C ILE A 375 -59.27 42.45 -23.61
N VAL A 376 -59.45 41.52 -22.67
CA VAL A 376 -60.75 41.28 -22.03
C VAL A 376 -61.25 42.53 -21.28
N VAL A 377 -60.38 43.24 -20.57
CA VAL A 377 -60.73 44.48 -19.88
C VAL A 377 -61.14 45.57 -20.86
N ILE A 378 -60.41 45.73 -21.98
CA ILE A 378 -60.74 46.70 -23.03
C ILE A 378 -62.09 46.37 -23.66
N LEU A 379 -62.34 45.10 -24.00
CA LEU A 379 -63.61 44.66 -24.58
C LEU A 379 -64.79 44.93 -23.63
N ARG A 380 -64.61 44.76 -22.32
CA ARG A 380 -65.61 45.14 -21.31
C ARG A 380 -65.83 46.65 -21.22
N LEU A 381 -64.77 47.45 -21.36
CA LEU A 381 -64.88 48.90 -21.36
C LEU A 381 -65.66 49.39 -22.59
N ILE A 382 -65.35 48.84 -23.76
CA ILE A 382 -66.05 49.10 -25.03
C ILE A 382 -67.52 48.74 -24.91
N ASP A 383 -67.83 47.55 -24.38
CA ASP A 383 -69.21 47.13 -24.18
C ASP A 383 -69.98 48.05 -23.23
N ARG A 384 -69.36 48.45 -22.12
CA ARG A 384 -69.96 49.37 -21.14
C ARG A 384 -70.23 50.77 -21.70
N VAL A 385 -69.45 51.22 -22.67
CA VAL A 385 -69.55 52.56 -23.28
C VAL A 385 -70.48 52.55 -24.50
N LEU A 386 -70.47 51.48 -25.29
CA LEU A 386 -71.16 51.43 -26.59
C LEU A 386 -72.41 50.53 -26.59
N GLY A 387 -72.53 49.57 -25.66
CA GLY A 387 -73.70 48.68 -25.54
C GLY A 387 -73.87 47.69 -26.71
N ILE A 388 -72.77 47.33 -27.38
CA ILE A 388 -72.80 46.61 -28.67
C ILE A 388 -72.58 45.09 -28.49
N VAL A 389 -72.09 44.59 -27.34
CA VAL A 389 -71.70 43.17 -27.20
C VAL A 389 -72.76 42.38 -26.42
N PRO A 390 -73.34 41.31 -26.99
CA PRO A 390 -74.31 40.48 -26.27
C PRO A 390 -73.66 39.65 -25.15
N ASP A 391 -74.25 39.70 -23.95
CA ASP A 391 -73.82 39.08 -22.67
C ASP A 391 -73.39 37.60 -22.74
N ARG A 392 -73.84 36.85 -23.74
CA ARG A 392 -73.60 35.40 -23.85
C ARG A 392 -72.23 35.00 -24.37
N ILE A 393 -71.48 35.90 -25.02
CA ILE A 393 -70.16 35.59 -25.60
C ILE A 393 -69.01 35.84 -24.60
N VAL A 394 -69.18 36.79 -23.67
CA VAL A 394 -68.12 37.24 -22.75
C VAL A 394 -67.96 36.33 -21.51
N SER A 395 -69.03 35.68 -21.04
CA SER A 395 -69.02 34.92 -19.78
C SER A 395 -68.44 33.50 -19.90
N ILE A 396 -68.60 32.83 -21.04
CA ILE A 396 -68.13 31.45 -21.27
C ILE A 396 -66.63 31.41 -21.58
N SER A 397 -66.12 32.40 -22.32
CA SER A 397 -64.68 32.51 -22.63
C SER A 397 -63.84 32.83 -21.40
N LEU A 398 -64.33 33.67 -20.47
CA LEU A 398 -63.53 34.06 -19.31
C LEU A 398 -63.26 32.93 -18.33
N LYS A 399 -64.28 32.16 -17.93
CA LYS A 399 -64.08 31.06 -16.97
C LYS A 399 -63.07 30.04 -17.47
N ARG A 400 -63.09 29.72 -18.78
CA ARG A 400 -62.12 28.80 -19.38
C ARG A 400 -60.72 29.41 -19.46
N ILE A 401 -60.61 30.68 -19.84
CA ILE A 401 -59.30 31.38 -19.92
C ILE A 401 -58.68 31.49 -18.52
N THR A 402 -59.43 31.94 -17.51
CA THR A 402 -58.90 32.08 -16.13
C THR A 402 -58.50 30.72 -15.55
N MET A 403 -59.27 29.66 -15.82
CA MET A 403 -58.95 28.32 -15.35
C MET A 403 -57.72 27.73 -16.06
N VAL A 404 -57.54 27.99 -17.36
CA VAL A 404 -56.33 27.61 -18.10
C VAL A 404 -55.11 28.39 -17.60
N THR A 405 -55.25 29.70 -17.38
CA THR A 405 -54.16 30.53 -16.82
C THR A 405 -53.72 30.01 -15.44
N VAL A 406 -54.67 29.74 -14.53
CA VAL A 406 -54.35 29.24 -13.19
C VAL A 406 -53.71 27.86 -13.26
N ALA A 407 -54.21 26.96 -14.12
CA ALA A 407 -53.63 25.63 -14.30
C ALA A 407 -52.20 25.69 -14.85
N VAL A 408 -51.92 26.57 -15.80
CA VAL A 408 -50.58 26.70 -16.40
C VAL A 408 -49.59 27.36 -15.44
N VAL A 409 -50.03 28.35 -14.65
CA VAL A 409 -49.19 28.94 -13.59
C VAL A 409 -48.87 27.92 -12.50
N LEU A 410 -49.86 27.14 -12.05
CA LEU A 410 -49.64 26.07 -11.07
C LEU A 410 -48.70 24.99 -11.60
N LEU A 411 -48.87 24.56 -12.86
CA LEU A 411 -47.99 23.59 -13.48
C LEU A 411 -46.55 24.13 -13.60
N GLY A 412 -46.39 25.40 -13.95
CA GLY A 412 -45.08 26.08 -13.97
C GLY A 412 -44.43 26.15 -12.59
N CYS A 413 -45.20 26.47 -11.54
CA CYS A 413 -44.69 26.47 -10.16
C CYS A 413 -44.31 25.07 -9.68
N ILE A 414 -45.06 24.03 -10.07
CA ILE A 414 -44.75 22.63 -9.73
C ILE A 414 -43.47 22.19 -10.44
N VAL A 415 -43.32 22.47 -11.74
CA VAL A 415 -42.09 22.12 -12.48
C VAL A 415 -40.88 22.85 -11.93
N TYR A 416 -41.01 24.13 -11.58
CA TYR A 416 -39.93 24.90 -10.94
C TYR A 416 -39.57 24.36 -9.55
N ALA A 417 -40.57 24.02 -8.73
CA ALA A 417 -40.35 23.44 -7.41
C ALA A 417 -39.72 22.03 -7.50
N VAL A 418 -40.12 21.21 -8.46
CA VAL A 418 -39.54 19.87 -8.70
C VAL A 418 -38.12 19.98 -9.26
N GLY A 419 -37.84 20.95 -10.14
CA GLY A 419 -36.50 21.21 -10.66
C GLY A 419 -35.51 21.71 -9.60
N ILE A 420 -35.98 22.40 -8.56
CA ILE A 420 -35.15 22.81 -7.39
C ILE A 420 -34.98 21.66 -6.39
N PHE A 421 -35.84 20.64 -6.41
CA PHE A 421 -35.81 19.54 -5.45
C PHE A 421 -35.07 18.30 -5.98
N LEU A 422 -34.77 18.27 -7.29
CA LEU A 422 -34.03 17.21 -7.98
C LEU A 422 -32.61 17.64 -8.38
N ALA A 423 -32.26 18.91 -8.20
CA ALA A 423 -30.90 19.43 -8.13
C ALA A 423 -30.54 19.60 -6.64
#